data_AF-A0A2G8RG35-F1
#
_entry.id   AF-A0A2G8RG35-F1
#
_cell.length_a   1.000
_cell.length_b   1.000
_cell.length_c   1.000
_cell.angle_alpha   90.00
_cell.angle_beta   90.00
_cell.angle_gamma   90.00
#
_symmetry.space_group_name_H-M   'P 1'
#
loop_
_entity.id
_entity.type
_entity.pdbx_description
1 polymer ?
#
loop_
_entity_poly.entity_id
_entity_poly.type
_entity_poly.pdbx_seq_one_letter_code
_entity_poly.pdbx_strand_id
1 'polypeptide(L)'
;MTGALDDLRQTLAEDSQILKAKMHALDVLAYCLQSLTTAGFSPDLTDEDGLLVLSVDPDVITLPGLVQVSCGVDFSAEAGGGSQQFTVIVPEGLFPPKPIVTPSAPDGIYPPPPPPDVPTEDDVGTIKVSEPVAPEVETVAPEPAPVAPKPVAAKPAPVARKPKVKTGEWTKEEEAFALRLSWRGTPPAEIAEQLNRDRKSVANKLFRLKKSNPQRSKADPDRVSDSIAQAIATRTPLTVRWPGDAPSPTTTNLPIEDDLSIQMGATERAVRHHLRAIGNAAPWTKSADLQLVEMLLRGDGLDAAVAALKVTREAGKNRWNDLCPAKTIKAQEDLVMVLRKRFSEPD
;
A
#
# COMPACT_ATOMS: atom_id res chain seq x y z
N MET A 1 -5.82 -38.58 17.15
CA MET A 1 -6.95 -37.75 16.70
C MET A 1 -6.55 -36.30 16.40
N THR A 2 -5.26 -35.93 16.41
CA THR A 2 -4.79 -34.58 16.07
C THR A 2 -4.71 -34.30 14.56
N GLY A 3 -4.60 -35.34 13.71
CA GLY A 3 -4.41 -35.17 12.27
C GLY A 3 -5.55 -34.44 11.54
N ALA A 4 -6.82 -34.74 11.86
CA ALA A 4 -7.96 -34.14 11.16
C ALA A 4 -8.04 -32.61 11.31
N LEU A 5 -7.53 -32.06 12.42
CA LEU A 5 -7.55 -30.62 12.66
C LEU A 5 -6.40 -29.91 11.93
N ASP A 6 -5.26 -30.58 11.75
CA ASP A 6 -4.13 -30.06 10.98
C ASP A 6 -4.43 -30.11 9.47
N ASP A 7 -5.12 -31.15 8.99
CA ASP A 7 -5.60 -31.24 7.60
C ASP A 7 -6.55 -30.08 7.26
N LEU A 8 -7.52 -29.78 8.13
CA LEU A 8 -8.44 -28.64 7.95
C LEU A 8 -7.71 -27.29 7.94
N ARG A 9 -6.68 -27.12 8.76
CA ARG A 9 -5.87 -25.89 8.77
C ARG A 9 -5.06 -25.74 7.49
N GLN A 10 -4.56 -26.85 6.94
CA GLN A 10 -3.83 -26.85 5.69
C GLN A 10 -4.76 -26.47 4.52
N THR A 11 -5.93 -27.10 4.42
CA THR A 11 -6.92 -26.76 3.39
C THR A 11 -7.32 -25.28 3.45
N LEU A 12 -7.58 -24.74 4.65
CA LEU A 12 -7.90 -23.32 4.82
C LEU A 12 -6.74 -22.39 4.39
N ALA A 13 -5.49 -22.80 4.62
CA ALA A 13 -4.32 -22.03 4.22
C ALA A 13 -4.16 -22.01 2.69
N GLU A 14 -4.40 -23.15 2.03
CA GLU A 14 -4.38 -23.28 0.56
C GLU A 14 -5.50 -22.44 -0.07
N ASP A 15 -6.73 -22.55 0.43
CA ASP A 15 -7.87 -21.74 -0.02
C ASP A 15 -7.60 -20.23 0.11
N SER A 16 -6.96 -19.82 1.22
CA SER A 16 -6.59 -18.42 1.43
C SER A 16 -5.53 -17.95 0.43
N GLN A 17 -4.57 -18.80 0.06
CA GLN A 17 -3.57 -18.46 -0.96
C GLN A 17 -4.21 -18.36 -2.35
N ILE A 18 -5.12 -19.28 -2.69
CA ILE A 18 -5.87 -19.25 -3.95
C ILE A 18 -6.69 -17.96 -4.06
N LEU A 19 -7.40 -17.57 -2.99
CA LEU A 19 -8.16 -16.31 -2.97
C LEU A 19 -7.27 -15.07 -3.16
N LYS A 20 -6.09 -15.04 -2.55
CA LYS A 20 -5.12 -13.96 -2.74
C LYS A 20 -4.61 -13.88 -4.17
N ALA A 21 -4.31 -15.03 -4.79
CA ALA A 21 -3.91 -15.08 -6.19
C ALA A 21 -5.03 -14.58 -7.12
N LYS A 22 -6.29 -14.97 -6.85
CA LYS A 22 -7.47 -14.49 -7.58
C LYS A 22 -7.67 -12.98 -7.47
N MET A 23 -7.59 -12.43 -6.25
CA MET A 23 -7.67 -10.99 -6.06
C MET A 23 -6.57 -10.25 -6.83
N HIS A 24 -5.34 -10.77 -6.80
CA HIS A 24 -4.24 -10.16 -7.54
C HIS A 24 -4.46 -10.20 -9.06
N ALA A 25 -4.96 -11.32 -9.60
CA ALA A 25 -5.30 -11.42 -11.02
C ALA A 25 -6.40 -10.42 -11.44
N LEU A 26 -7.42 -10.23 -10.59
CA LEU A 26 -8.46 -9.23 -10.82
C LEU A 26 -7.90 -7.80 -10.81
N ASP A 27 -6.99 -7.48 -9.90
CA ASP A 27 -6.33 -6.17 -9.86
C ASP A 27 -5.53 -5.89 -11.14
N VAL A 28 -4.84 -6.92 -11.68
CA VAL A 28 -4.12 -6.82 -12.95
C VAL A 28 -5.07 -6.62 -14.12
N LEU A 29 -6.17 -7.38 -14.20
CA LEU A 29 -7.19 -7.21 -15.25
C LEU A 29 -7.85 -5.82 -15.19
N ALA A 30 -8.16 -5.32 -13.99
CA ALA A 30 -8.69 -3.99 -13.80
C ALA A 30 -7.72 -2.90 -14.28
N TYR A 31 -6.42 -3.06 -13.98
CA TYR A 31 -5.38 -2.17 -14.49
C TYR A 31 -5.29 -2.20 -16.02
N CYS A 32 -5.32 -3.38 -16.64
CA CYS A 32 -5.30 -3.54 -18.10
C CYS A 32 -6.52 -2.88 -18.75
N LEU A 33 -7.73 -3.13 -18.22
CA LEU A 33 -8.97 -2.52 -18.71
C LEU A 33 -8.86 -0.99 -18.65
N GLN A 34 -8.47 -0.43 -17.52
CA GLN A 34 -8.31 1.02 -17.35
C GLN A 34 -7.27 1.60 -18.33
N SER A 35 -6.13 0.92 -18.51
CA SER A 35 -5.08 1.35 -19.44
C SER A 35 -5.57 1.36 -20.89
N LEU A 36 -6.31 0.33 -21.31
CA LEU A 36 -6.87 0.23 -22.66
C LEU A 36 -7.95 1.28 -22.89
N THR A 37 -8.86 1.48 -21.92
CA THR A 37 -9.87 2.55 -22.00
C THR A 37 -9.23 3.94 -22.08
N THR A 38 -8.17 4.19 -21.33
CA THR A 38 -7.43 5.46 -21.37
C THR A 38 -6.75 5.69 -22.74
N ALA A 39 -6.34 4.60 -23.39
CA ALA A 39 -5.77 4.62 -24.74
C ALA A 39 -6.83 4.71 -25.86
N GLY A 40 -8.13 4.79 -25.51
CA GLY A 40 -9.23 4.93 -26.47
C GLY A 40 -9.77 3.61 -27.02
N PHE A 41 -9.35 2.47 -26.47
CA PHE A 41 -9.94 1.17 -26.79
C PHE A 41 -11.21 0.92 -25.98
N SER A 42 -12.10 0.09 -26.51
CA SER A 42 -13.29 -0.41 -25.81
C SER A 42 -13.09 -1.89 -25.44
N PRO A 43 -12.29 -2.21 -24.41
CA PRO A 43 -12.11 -3.59 -23.98
C PRO A 43 -13.40 -4.16 -23.39
N ASP A 44 -13.68 -5.42 -23.67
CA ASP A 44 -14.77 -6.18 -23.05
C ASP A 44 -14.21 -7.35 -22.23
N LEU A 45 -14.76 -7.58 -21.04
CA LEU A 45 -14.32 -8.63 -20.13
C LEU A 45 -15.44 -9.66 -20.00
N THR A 46 -15.26 -10.83 -20.61
CA THR A 46 -16.21 -11.94 -20.57
C THR A 46 -15.68 -13.08 -19.70
N ASP A 47 -16.60 -13.82 -19.06
CA ASP A 47 -16.29 -15.09 -18.39
C ASP A 47 -16.68 -16.23 -19.32
N GLU A 48 -15.68 -16.88 -19.92
CA GLU A 48 -15.85 -18.01 -20.83
C GLU A 48 -15.30 -19.26 -20.17
N ASP A 49 -16.19 -20.20 -19.82
CA ASP A 49 -15.84 -21.46 -19.17
C ASP A 49 -15.04 -21.34 -17.86
N GLY A 50 -15.19 -20.23 -17.12
CA GLY A 50 -14.44 -19.96 -15.90
C GLY A 50 -13.10 -19.28 -16.15
N LEU A 51 -12.81 -18.89 -17.38
CA LEU A 51 -11.68 -18.04 -17.74
C LEU A 51 -12.17 -16.61 -17.95
N LEU A 52 -11.54 -15.66 -17.26
CA LEU A 52 -11.75 -14.24 -17.52
C LEU A 52 -10.97 -13.86 -18.78
N VAL A 53 -11.68 -13.58 -19.87
CA VAL A 53 -11.14 -13.20 -21.16
C VAL A 53 -11.32 -11.70 -21.37
N LEU A 54 -10.21 -10.97 -21.55
CA LEU A 54 -10.22 -9.56 -21.91
C LEU A 54 -10.07 -9.44 -23.43
N SER A 55 -11.16 -9.14 -24.11
CA SER A 55 -11.19 -8.97 -25.57
C SER A 55 -11.12 -7.49 -25.95
N VAL A 56 -10.47 -7.19 -27.08
CA VAL A 56 -10.40 -5.83 -27.64
C VAL A 56 -10.74 -5.94 -29.12
N ASP A 57 -11.76 -5.22 -29.57
CA ASP A 57 -12.10 -5.15 -30.98
C ASP A 57 -11.10 -4.21 -31.71
N PRO A 58 -10.28 -4.72 -32.63
CA PRO A 58 -9.30 -3.90 -33.36
C PRO A 58 -9.97 -2.91 -34.34
N ASP A 59 -11.23 -3.12 -34.71
CA ASP A 59 -11.89 -2.31 -35.74
C ASP A 59 -12.56 -1.04 -35.17
N VAL A 60 -12.74 -0.96 -33.84
CA VAL A 60 -13.36 0.18 -33.13
C VAL A 60 -12.36 1.30 -32.82
N ILE A 61 -11.11 1.18 -33.28
CA ILE A 61 -10.04 2.13 -33.00
C ILE A 61 -10.30 3.46 -33.71
N THR A 62 -10.88 4.41 -32.98
CA THR A 62 -10.95 5.83 -33.38
C THR A 62 -9.72 6.55 -32.83
N LEU A 63 -8.55 6.41 -33.49
CA LEU A 63 -7.31 7.08 -33.06
C LEU A 63 -7.16 8.49 -33.68
N PRO A 64 -7.22 9.58 -32.90
CA PRO A 64 -6.50 10.79 -33.20
C PRO A 64 -5.07 10.70 -32.62
N GLY A 65 -4.12 10.25 -33.43
CA GLY A 65 -2.68 10.25 -33.10
C GLY A 65 -2.20 8.97 -32.41
N LEU A 66 -1.44 8.16 -33.16
CA LEU A 66 -0.94 6.85 -32.74
C LEU A 66 0.09 6.97 -31.60
N VAL A 67 -0.17 6.29 -30.47
CA VAL A 67 0.85 5.91 -29.48
C VAL A 67 0.86 4.39 -29.41
N GLN A 68 1.99 3.77 -29.77
CA GLN A 68 2.17 2.33 -29.76
C GLN A 68 2.43 1.87 -28.31
N VAL A 69 1.50 1.13 -27.72
CA VAL A 69 1.65 0.55 -26.38
C VAL A 69 1.99 -0.93 -26.53
N SER A 70 3.24 -1.30 -26.23
CA SER A 70 3.68 -2.70 -26.18
C SER A 70 3.60 -3.22 -24.74
N CYS A 71 2.68 -4.15 -24.48
CA CYS A 71 2.57 -4.85 -23.21
C CYS A 71 3.32 -6.20 -23.32
N GLY A 72 4.40 -6.39 -22.57
CA GLY A 72 5.17 -7.64 -22.54
C GLY A 72 4.54 -8.68 -21.61
N VAL A 73 3.57 -9.44 -22.12
CA VAL A 73 3.09 -10.70 -21.55
C VAL A 73 3.21 -11.73 -22.67
N ASP A 74 3.63 -12.97 -22.39
CA ASP A 74 3.71 -14.01 -23.43
C ASP A 74 2.29 -14.33 -23.94
N PHE A 75 1.97 -13.82 -25.14
CA PHE A 75 0.72 -14.07 -25.82
C PHE A 75 0.91 -15.20 -26.83
N SER A 76 0.17 -16.30 -26.66
CA SER A 76 0.05 -17.31 -27.71
C SER A 76 -1.03 -16.86 -28.69
N ALA A 77 -0.62 -16.31 -29.84
CA ALA A 77 -1.54 -15.92 -30.89
C ALA A 77 -1.81 -17.11 -31.81
N GLU A 78 -3.05 -17.61 -31.84
CA GLU A 78 -3.48 -18.51 -32.91
C GLU A 78 -3.97 -17.68 -34.10
N ALA A 79 -3.26 -17.78 -35.22
CA ALA A 79 -3.57 -17.04 -36.44
C ALA A 79 -4.76 -17.68 -37.18
N GLY A 80 -5.99 -17.32 -36.79
CA GLY A 80 -7.21 -17.53 -37.56
C GLY A 80 -7.82 -16.18 -37.96
N GLY A 81 -7.95 -15.91 -39.27
CA GLY A 81 -8.31 -14.58 -39.78
C GLY A 81 -9.65 -14.04 -39.27
N GLY A 82 -9.63 -12.82 -38.72
CA GLY A 82 -10.82 -11.99 -38.52
C GLY A 82 -10.93 -11.26 -37.16
N SER A 83 -10.19 -11.66 -36.14
CA SER A 83 -10.23 -11.05 -34.80
C SER A 83 -8.92 -11.37 -34.09
N GLN A 84 -8.16 -10.36 -33.65
CA GLN A 84 -7.02 -10.61 -32.76
C GLN A 84 -7.55 -10.77 -31.35
N GLN A 85 -7.84 -12.00 -30.95
CA GLN A 85 -8.17 -12.33 -29.56
C GLN A 85 -6.88 -12.47 -28.76
N PHE A 86 -6.79 -11.74 -27.64
CA PHE A 86 -5.70 -11.86 -26.68
C PHE A 86 -6.20 -12.70 -25.51
N THR A 87 -5.89 -14.00 -25.51
CA THR A 87 -6.32 -14.90 -24.43
C THR A 87 -5.28 -14.90 -23.30
N VAL A 88 -5.65 -14.37 -22.13
CA VAL A 88 -4.89 -14.55 -20.89
C VAL A 88 -5.37 -15.85 -20.25
N ILE A 89 -4.62 -16.93 -20.45
CA ILE A 89 -4.98 -18.26 -19.91
C ILE A 89 -4.59 -18.34 -18.44
N VAL A 90 -5.57 -18.33 -17.54
CA VAL A 90 -5.38 -18.68 -16.13
C VAL A 90 -5.54 -20.21 -15.99
N PRO A 91 -4.52 -20.97 -15.58
CA PRO A 91 -4.56 -22.43 -15.63
C PRO A 91 -5.69 -23.02 -14.77
N GLU A 92 -6.38 -24.01 -15.36
CA GLU A 92 -7.67 -24.61 -14.93
C GLU A 92 -7.66 -25.34 -13.58
N GLY A 93 -6.51 -25.46 -12.91
CA GLY A 93 -6.38 -26.08 -11.58
C GLY A 93 -6.83 -25.21 -10.40
N LEU A 94 -7.34 -23.99 -10.66
CA LEU A 94 -7.61 -22.95 -9.65
C LEU A 94 -9.11 -22.74 -9.34
N PHE A 95 -10.00 -23.53 -9.95
CA PHE A 95 -11.44 -23.50 -9.70
C PHE A 95 -11.88 -24.82 -9.07
N PRO A 96 -12.69 -24.80 -7.99
CA PRO A 96 -13.34 -26.03 -7.55
C PRO A 96 -14.25 -26.54 -8.68
N PRO A 97 -14.38 -27.88 -8.86
CA PRO A 97 -15.30 -28.41 -9.86
C PRO A 97 -16.70 -27.86 -9.59
N LYS A 98 -17.36 -27.36 -10.65
CA LYS A 98 -18.78 -26.93 -10.57
C LYS A 98 -19.57 -28.06 -9.90
N PRO A 99 -20.40 -27.79 -8.88
CA PRO A 99 -21.25 -28.81 -8.31
C PRO A 99 -22.11 -29.39 -9.43
N ILE A 100 -22.06 -30.71 -9.58
CA ILE A 100 -22.92 -31.44 -10.53
C ILE A 100 -24.35 -31.13 -10.12
N VAL A 101 -25.01 -30.27 -10.89
CA VAL A 101 -26.44 -29.99 -10.75
C VAL A 101 -27.16 -31.24 -11.21
N THR A 102 -27.63 -32.02 -10.25
CA THR A 102 -28.60 -33.09 -10.51
C THR A 102 -29.83 -32.45 -11.16
N PRO A 103 -30.31 -32.94 -12.31
CA PRO A 103 -31.50 -32.38 -12.94
C PRO A 103 -32.70 -32.60 -12.02
N SER A 104 -33.17 -31.51 -11.40
CA SER A 104 -34.42 -31.47 -10.66
C SER A 104 -35.59 -31.40 -11.65
N ALA A 105 -36.68 -32.05 -11.28
CA ALA A 105 -37.88 -32.31 -12.07
C ALA A 105 -38.50 -31.07 -12.73
N PRO A 106 -39.29 -31.24 -13.81
CA PRO A 106 -39.92 -30.12 -14.54
C PRO A 106 -41.10 -29.57 -13.73
N ASP A 107 -40.86 -28.49 -12.98
CA ASP A 107 -41.91 -27.74 -12.31
C ASP A 107 -42.35 -26.51 -13.13
N GLY A 108 -43.63 -26.55 -13.50
CA GLY A 108 -44.56 -25.45 -13.26
C GLY A 108 -44.28 -24.11 -13.95
N ILE A 109 -44.99 -23.89 -15.05
CA ILE A 109 -45.24 -22.57 -15.64
C ILE A 109 -45.97 -21.70 -14.60
N TYR A 110 -45.23 -20.80 -13.93
CA TYR A 110 -45.82 -19.67 -13.21
C TYR A 110 -45.62 -18.40 -14.04
N PRO A 111 -46.68 -17.66 -14.38
CA PRO A 111 -46.52 -16.36 -15.04
C PRO A 111 -45.90 -15.36 -14.07
N PRO A 112 -45.07 -14.41 -14.58
CA PRO A 112 -44.42 -13.41 -13.75
C PRO A 112 -45.44 -12.44 -13.13
N PRO A 113 -45.18 -11.94 -11.90
CA PRO A 113 -46.02 -10.92 -11.28
C PRO A 113 -45.92 -9.59 -12.03
N PRO A 114 -47.00 -8.78 -12.06
CA PRO A 114 -47.00 -7.48 -12.71
C PRO A 114 -46.11 -6.48 -11.95
N PRO A 115 -45.52 -5.50 -12.65
CA PRO A 115 -44.68 -4.46 -12.05
C PRO A 115 -45.52 -3.50 -11.19
N PRO A 116 -44.95 -2.94 -10.11
CA PRO A 116 -45.61 -1.93 -9.29
C PRO A 116 -45.71 -0.58 -10.02
N ASP A 117 -46.87 0.06 -9.91
CA ASP A 117 -47.16 1.38 -10.46
C ASP A 117 -46.22 2.45 -9.88
N VAL A 118 -45.53 3.16 -10.77
CA VAL A 118 -44.69 4.32 -10.45
C VAL A 118 -45.59 5.57 -10.51
N PRO A 119 -45.75 6.34 -9.42
CA PRO A 119 -46.42 7.63 -9.48
C PRO A 119 -45.53 8.66 -10.18
N THR A 120 -46.06 9.24 -11.25
CA THR A 120 -45.52 10.42 -11.94
C THR A 120 -45.69 11.66 -11.07
N GLU A 121 -44.60 12.25 -10.60
CA GLU A 121 -44.61 13.57 -9.96
C GLU A 121 -44.18 14.64 -10.97
N ASP A 122 -45.19 15.27 -11.58
CA ASP A 122 -45.11 16.63 -12.15
C ASP A 122 -45.63 17.61 -11.07
N ASP A 123 -44.75 18.33 -10.36
CA ASP A 123 -45.07 19.68 -9.87
C ASP A 123 -43.81 20.39 -9.30
N VAL A 124 -43.17 21.24 -10.10
CA VAL A 124 -42.13 22.17 -9.60
C VAL A 124 -42.76 23.54 -9.43
N GLY A 125 -43.42 23.71 -8.27
CA GLY A 125 -43.88 25.00 -7.76
C GLY A 125 -42.77 25.75 -7.02
N THR A 126 -42.46 26.95 -7.49
CA THR A 126 -41.52 27.90 -6.88
C THR A 126 -42.05 28.42 -5.54
N ILE A 127 -41.30 28.25 -4.44
CA ILE A 127 -41.57 28.95 -3.17
C ILE A 127 -40.28 29.58 -2.62
N LYS A 128 -40.32 30.91 -2.55
CA LYS A 128 -39.44 31.87 -1.86
C LYS A 128 -39.88 31.96 -0.38
N VAL A 129 -39.09 32.61 0.49
CA VAL A 129 -39.39 32.97 1.91
C VAL A 129 -38.91 31.89 2.92
N SER A 130 -38.32 32.15 4.08
CA SER A 130 -37.55 33.24 4.71
C SER A 130 -36.93 32.66 5.99
N GLU A 131 -35.92 33.35 6.51
CA GLU A 131 -35.25 33.19 7.82
C GLU A 131 -36.14 32.72 8.99
N PRO A 132 -35.75 31.69 9.77
CA PRO A 132 -36.45 31.34 11.00
C PRO A 132 -35.76 31.91 12.26
N VAL A 133 -36.50 32.81 12.90
CA VAL A 133 -36.37 33.24 14.29
C VAL A 133 -36.79 32.12 15.23
N ALA A 134 -36.07 31.97 16.34
CA ALA A 134 -36.34 31.00 17.40
C ALA A 134 -37.70 31.21 18.09
N PRO A 135 -38.35 30.12 18.53
CA PRO A 135 -39.26 30.19 19.67
C PRO A 135 -38.80 29.30 20.84
N GLU A 136 -38.71 29.92 22.02
CA GLU A 136 -38.75 29.25 23.32
C GLU A 136 -40.06 28.49 23.45
N VAL A 137 -39.99 27.17 23.67
CA VAL A 137 -41.15 26.36 24.06
C VAL A 137 -40.94 25.89 25.50
N GLU A 138 -41.64 26.58 26.39
CA GLU A 138 -41.88 26.23 27.78
C GLU A 138 -42.61 24.87 27.83
N THR A 139 -41.87 23.83 28.21
CA THR A 139 -42.39 22.45 28.25
C THR A 139 -43.02 22.19 29.61
N VAL A 140 -44.35 22.11 29.61
CA VAL A 140 -45.19 21.73 30.76
C VAL A 140 -44.87 20.28 31.18
N ALA A 141 -44.62 20.11 32.48
CA ALA A 141 -44.26 18.84 33.12
C ALA A 141 -45.43 17.84 33.12
N PRO A 142 -45.22 16.58 32.69
CA PRO A 142 -46.12 15.48 32.99
C PRO A 142 -45.83 14.88 34.38
N GLU A 143 -46.94 14.62 35.08
CA GLU A 143 -47.09 14.01 36.40
C GLU A 143 -46.34 12.66 36.55
N PRO A 144 -45.63 12.42 37.68
CA PRO A 144 -44.79 11.23 37.84
C PRO A 144 -45.61 9.98 38.16
N ALA A 145 -45.53 8.98 37.27
CA ALA A 145 -45.98 7.61 37.53
C ALA A 145 -45.17 6.94 38.66
N PRO A 146 -45.78 6.02 39.45
CA PRO A 146 -45.15 5.39 40.61
C PRO A 146 -43.92 4.54 40.21
N VAL A 147 -42.77 4.96 40.72
CA VAL A 147 -41.46 4.35 40.51
C VAL A 147 -41.42 2.97 41.17
N ALA A 148 -41.30 1.92 40.37
CA ALA A 148 -40.99 0.58 40.84
C ALA A 148 -39.67 0.57 41.65
N PRO A 149 -39.59 -0.18 42.77
CA PRO A 149 -38.41 -0.17 43.64
C PRO A 149 -37.16 -0.62 42.87
N LYS A 150 -36.23 0.32 42.66
CA LYS A 150 -34.91 0.03 42.09
C LYS A 150 -34.20 -1.01 42.97
N PRO A 151 -33.63 -2.08 42.40
CA PRO A 151 -32.81 -3.02 43.15
C PRO A 151 -31.66 -2.25 43.81
N VAL A 152 -31.54 -2.40 45.12
CA VAL A 152 -30.53 -1.76 45.95
C VAL A 152 -29.16 -2.25 45.48
N ALA A 153 -28.49 -1.46 44.65
CA ALA A 153 -27.16 -1.73 44.14
C ALA A 153 -26.21 -1.90 45.34
N ALA A 154 -25.62 -3.09 45.43
CA ALA A 154 -24.60 -3.41 46.41
C ALA A 154 -23.49 -2.35 46.36
N LYS A 155 -23.12 -1.81 47.53
CA LYS A 155 -22.01 -0.85 47.70
C LYS A 155 -20.78 -1.37 46.94
N PRO A 156 -20.27 -0.68 45.90
CA PRO A 156 -19.06 -1.10 45.23
C PRO A 156 -17.91 -1.13 46.26
N ALA A 157 -17.16 -2.24 46.24
CA ALA A 157 -15.98 -2.42 47.07
C ALA A 157 -15.05 -1.20 46.95
N PRO A 158 -14.39 -0.76 48.04
CA PRO A 158 -13.55 0.43 48.03
C PRO A 158 -12.44 0.27 46.98
N VAL A 159 -12.54 1.07 45.91
CA VAL A 159 -11.54 1.13 44.84
C VAL A 159 -10.20 1.48 45.48
N ALA A 160 -9.21 0.60 45.31
CA ALA A 160 -7.86 0.80 45.82
C ALA A 160 -7.36 2.20 45.43
N ARG A 161 -6.98 3.00 46.44
CA ARG A 161 -6.52 4.37 46.23
C ARG A 161 -5.29 4.34 45.34
N LYS A 162 -5.36 4.98 44.17
CA LYS A 162 -4.22 5.10 43.25
C LYS A 162 -3.03 5.71 44.02
N PRO A 163 -1.81 5.17 43.87
CA PRO A 163 -0.64 5.70 44.55
C PRO A 163 -0.45 7.18 44.20
N LYS A 164 -0.03 7.98 45.19
CA LYS A 164 0.26 9.40 44.97
C LYS A 164 1.43 9.51 44.00
N VAL A 165 1.16 10.11 42.84
CA VAL A 165 2.14 10.37 41.79
C VAL A 165 3.10 11.46 42.25
N LYS A 166 4.41 11.30 41.98
CA LYS A 166 5.42 12.32 42.28
C LYS A 166 5.24 13.53 41.37
N THR A 167 4.99 14.69 41.97
CA THR A 167 4.91 15.99 41.29
C THR A 167 6.07 16.86 41.76
N GLY A 168 7.01 17.19 40.86
CA GLY A 168 8.21 17.95 41.18
C GLY A 168 9.14 18.11 39.98
N GLU A 169 10.27 18.81 40.16
CA GLU A 169 11.30 18.95 39.12
C GLU A 169 11.92 17.60 38.76
N TRP A 170 12.34 17.43 37.51
CA TRP A 170 12.99 16.20 37.03
C TRP A 170 14.44 16.18 37.45
N THR A 171 14.88 15.11 38.12
CA THR A 171 16.29 14.93 38.42
C THR A 171 17.05 14.41 37.19
N LYS A 172 18.35 14.70 37.10
CA LYS A 172 19.21 14.21 36.01
C LYS A 172 19.21 12.67 35.92
N GLU A 173 19.04 11.98 37.05
CA GLU A 173 18.95 10.52 37.12
C GLU A 173 17.66 9.98 36.50
N GLU A 174 16.51 10.61 36.81
CA GLU A 174 15.22 10.25 36.21
C GLU A 174 15.24 10.48 34.70
N GLU A 175 15.85 11.57 34.23
CA GLU A 175 16.00 11.87 32.80
C GLU A 175 16.85 10.81 32.08
N ALA A 176 18.00 10.45 32.64
CA ALA A 176 18.88 9.43 32.08
C ALA A 176 18.21 8.04 32.06
N PHE A 177 17.42 7.72 33.09
CA PHE A 177 16.67 6.47 33.18
C PHE A 177 15.54 6.40 32.16
N ALA A 178 14.72 7.45 32.05
CA ALA A 178 13.64 7.53 31.06
C ALA A 178 14.17 7.40 29.63
N LEU A 179 15.29 8.06 29.32
CA LEU A 179 15.90 8.02 27.99
C LEU A 179 16.45 6.62 27.66
N ARG A 180 17.05 5.93 28.64
CA ARG A 180 17.52 4.54 28.49
C ARG A 180 16.38 3.57 28.18
N LEU A 181 15.25 3.66 28.89
CA LEU A 181 14.08 2.83 28.62
C LEU A 181 13.44 3.15 27.27
N SER A 182 13.38 4.44 26.90
CA SER A 182 12.88 4.82 25.58
C SER A 182 13.72 4.25 24.44
N TRP A 183 15.03 4.10 24.60
CA TRP A 183 15.89 3.46 23.60
C TRP A 183 15.69 1.94 23.51
N ARG A 184 15.19 1.32 24.58
CA ARG A 184 14.78 -0.09 24.58
C ARG A 184 13.38 -0.30 23.99
N GLY A 185 12.70 0.75 23.54
CA GLY A 185 11.35 0.67 22.97
C GLY A 185 10.23 0.59 24.02
N THR A 186 10.54 0.79 25.30
CA THR A 186 9.52 0.76 26.37
C THR A 186 8.50 1.89 26.17
N PRO A 187 7.19 1.61 26.24
CA PRO A 187 6.17 2.64 26.03
C PRO A 187 6.14 3.67 27.19
N PRO A 188 5.78 4.94 26.94
CA PRO A 188 5.77 5.98 27.98
C PRO A 188 4.89 5.70 29.19
N ALA A 189 3.86 4.85 29.05
CA ALA A 189 2.99 4.45 30.17
C ALA A 189 3.74 3.63 31.22
N GLU A 190 4.52 2.65 30.76
CA GLU A 190 5.31 1.78 31.62
C GLU A 190 6.49 2.54 32.26
N ILE A 191 7.11 3.46 31.51
CA ILE A 191 8.14 4.36 32.05
C ILE A 191 7.56 5.23 33.17
N ALA A 192 6.31 5.70 33.02
CA ALA A 192 5.64 6.52 34.03
C ALA A 192 5.33 5.74 35.31
N GLU A 193 4.93 4.47 35.20
CA GLU A 193 4.75 3.57 36.33
C GLU A 193 6.08 3.32 37.07
N GLN A 194 7.16 3.04 36.34
CA GLN A 194 8.48 2.78 36.94
C GLN A 194 9.05 4.02 37.66
N LEU A 195 8.81 5.23 37.14
CA LEU A 195 9.25 6.48 37.78
C LEU A 195 8.26 7.01 38.83
N ASN A 196 7.09 6.38 38.97
CA ASN A 196 5.94 6.88 39.73
C ASN A 196 5.61 8.35 39.42
N ARG A 197 5.59 8.70 38.12
CA ARG A 197 5.30 10.05 37.60
C ARG A 197 4.11 10.03 36.66
N ASP A 198 3.56 11.22 36.40
CA ASP A 198 2.43 11.37 35.49
C ASP A 198 2.82 11.02 34.04
N ARG A 199 1.98 10.26 33.35
CA ARG A 199 2.22 9.78 31.98
C ARG A 199 2.43 10.93 30.99
N LYS A 200 1.68 12.02 31.13
CA LYS A 200 1.81 13.20 30.25
C LYS A 200 3.12 13.95 30.52
N SER A 201 3.54 14.03 31.79
CA SER A 201 4.84 14.59 32.18
C SER A 201 6.01 13.82 31.57
N VAL A 202 5.98 12.48 31.63
CA VAL A 202 7.01 11.61 31.03
C VAL A 202 7.08 11.77 29.52
N ALA A 203 5.94 11.74 28.82
CA ALA A 203 5.90 11.90 27.37
C ALA A 203 6.47 13.25 26.91
N ASN A 204 6.08 14.35 27.57
CA ASN A 204 6.58 15.69 27.29
C ASN A 204 8.08 15.81 27.56
N LYS A 205 8.57 15.19 28.65
CA LYS A 205 9.99 15.22 29.00
C LYS A 205 10.84 14.42 28.00
N LEU A 206 10.40 13.22 27.62
CA LEU A 206 11.07 12.41 26.60
C LEU A 206 11.16 13.13 25.26
N PHE A 207 10.08 13.81 24.84
CA PHE A 207 10.10 14.60 23.62
C PHE A 207 11.14 15.73 23.67
N ARG A 208 11.21 16.47 24.79
CA ARG A 208 12.21 17.53 24.99
C ARG A 208 13.64 16.98 25.02
N LEU A 209 13.88 15.87 25.73
CA LEU A 209 15.20 15.24 25.83
C LEU A 209 15.70 14.70 24.48
N LYS A 210 14.82 14.12 23.67
CA LYS A 210 15.15 13.67 22.30
C LYS A 210 15.48 14.85 21.40
N LYS A 211 14.70 15.94 21.51
CA LYS A 211 14.94 17.17 20.75
C LYS A 211 16.26 17.85 21.12
N SER A 212 16.65 17.84 22.40
CA SER A 212 17.87 18.48 22.88
C SER A 212 19.13 17.62 22.71
N ASN A 213 19.01 16.32 22.44
CA ASN A 213 20.16 15.42 22.24
C ASN A 213 20.16 14.71 20.87
N PRO A 214 20.17 15.46 19.75
CA PRO A 214 20.18 14.89 18.40
C PRO A 214 21.50 14.17 18.06
N GLN A 215 22.57 14.41 18.81
CA GLN A 215 23.90 13.84 18.55
C GLN A 215 24.04 12.37 18.95
N ARG A 216 23.23 11.87 19.89
CA ARG A 216 23.42 10.51 20.45
C ARG A 216 22.58 9.43 19.76
N SER A 217 21.57 9.80 18.97
CA SER A 217 20.84 8.86 18.11
C SER A 217 21.63 8.43 16.86
N LYS A 218 22.80 9.03 16.61
CA LYS A 218 23.71 8.67 15.50
C LYS A 218 24.87 7.77 15.94
N ALA A 219 25.02 7.51 17.24
CA ALA A 219 26.11 6.67 17.76
C ALA A 219 25.69 5.20 17.80
N ASP A 220 26.10 4.49 16.75
CA ASP A 220 26.59 3.10 16.78
C ASP A 220 25.56 1.94 16.87
N PRO A 221 24.83 1.65 15.76
CA PRO A 221 24.31 0.32 15.48
C PRO A 221 25.40 -0.65 14.94
N ASP A 222 26.61 -0.16 14.61
CA ASP A 222 27.68 -0.95 13.96
C ASP A 222 28.36 -1.93 14.91
N ARG A 223 28.27 -1.73 16.23
CA ARG A 223 28.86 -2.65 17.20
C ARG A 223 28.25 -4.06 17.24
N VAL A 224 27.14 -4.30 16.52
CA VAL A 224 26.56 -5.64 16.34
C VAL A 224 26.87 -6.23 14.96
N SER A 225 27.26 -5.40 13.98
CA SER A 225 27.45 -5.78 12.57
C SER A 225 28.80 -6.45 12.28
N ASP A 226 29.85 -6.13 13.05
CA ASP A 226 31.20 -6.70 12.84
C ASP A 226 31.26 -8.24 13.02
N SER A 227 30.31 -8.82 13.76
CA SER A 227 30.22 -10.27 13.99
C SER A 227 29.68 -11.05 12.76
N ILE A 228 28.87 -10.40 11.91
CA ILE A 228 28.27 -11.05 10.73
C ILE A 228 29.18 -10.90 9.50
N ALA A 229 29.91 -9.79 9.39
CA ALA A 229 30.84 -9.54 8.29
C ALA A 229 32.00 -10.56 8.24
N GLN A 230 32.44 -11.07 9.40
CA GLN A 230 33.46 -12.13 9.45
C GLN A 230 32.98 -13.50 8.95
N ALA A 231 31.67 -13.76 8.91
CA ALA A 231 31.13 -15.05 8.47
C ALA A 231 30.96 -15.16 6.93
N ILE A 232 30.97 -14.04 6.20
CA ILE A 232 30.71 -14.01 4.75
C ILE A 232 32.02 -14.08 3.93
N ALA A 233 33.16 -13.71 4.52
CA ALA A 233 34.45 -13.62 3.83
C ALA A 233 35.08 -14.96 3.41
N THR A 234 34.47 -16.12 3.69
CA THR A 234 35.04 -17.44 3.39
C THR A 234 34.38 -18.19 2.22
N ARG A 235 33.55 -17.54 1.38
CA ARG A 235 32.96 -18.18 0.19
C ARG A 235 33.66 -17.76 -1.10
N THR A 236 34.43 -18.69 -1.67
CA THR A 236 35.11 -18.60 -2.97
C THR A 236 34.10 -18.59 -4.12
N PRO A 237 34.25 -17.72 -5.14
CA PRO A 237 33.37 -17.71 -6.31
C PRO A 237 33.76 -18.80 -7.34
N LEU A 238 32.77 -19.56 -7.82
CA LEU A 238 32.89 -20.51 -8.92
C LEU A 238 32.75 -19.78 -10.26
N THR A 239 33.78 -19.89 -11.11
CA THR A 239 33.78 -19.35 -12.47
C THR A 239 33.22 -20.39 -13.44
N VAL A 240 32.07 -20.14 -14.05
CA VAL A 240 31.52 -20.95 -15.15
C VAL A 240 31.87 -20.26 -16.46
N ARG A 241 32.55 -20.99 -17.35
CA ARG A 241 33.01 -20.54 -18.67
C ARG A 241 32.14 -21.23 -19.72
N TRP A 242 31.44 -20.45 -20.55
CA TRP A 242 30.66 -20.98 -21.67
C TRP A 242 31.44 -20.82 -22.99
N PRO A 243 31.50 -21.84 -23.87
CA PRO A 243 32.08 -21.70 -25.20
C PRO A 243 31.01 -21.66 -26.31
N GLY A 244 31.28 -20.91 -27.38
CA GLY A 244 30.86 -21.28 -28.73
C GLY A 244 30.01 -20.26 -29.49
N ASP A 245 30.68 -19.46 -30.32
CA ASP A 245 30.14 -18.59 -31.36
C ASP A 245 29.41 -19.35 -32.49
N ALA A 246 28.32 -18.77 -32.98
CA ALA A 246 27.85 -18.93 -34.36
C ALA A 246 27.18 -17.62 -34.84
N PRO A 247 27.50 -17.10 -36.05
CA PRO A 247 26.96 -15.85 -36.55
C PRO A 247 25.58 -16.02 -37.18
N SER A 248 24.56 -15.39 -36.61
CA SER A 248 23.21 -15.26 -37.20
C SER A 248 23.04 -13.92 -37.91
N PRO A 249 22.20 -13.88 -38.97
CA PRO A 249 22.12 -12.78 -39.92
C PRO A 249 21.53 -11.50 -39.32
N THR A 250 22.07 -10.39 -39.80
CA THR A 250 21.75 -9.01 -39.42
C THR A 250 20.30 -8.64 -39.77
N THR A 251 19.40 -8.81 -38.81
CA THR A 251 18.15 -8.05 -38.74
C THR A 251 18.42 -6.80 -37.92
N THR A 252 18.14 -5.63 -38.49
CA THR A 252 18.20 -4.32 -37.83
C THR A 252 17.16 -4.26 -36.73
N ASN A 253 17.46 -4.87 -35.58
CA ASN A 253 16.73 -4.70 -34.34
C ASN A 253 17.23 -3.40 -33.69
N LEU A 254 16.32 -2.46 -33.44
CA LEU A 254 16.56 -1.44 -32.42
C LEU A 254 16.93 -2.17 -31.11
N PRO A 255 17.90 -1.66 -30.34
CA PRO A 255 18.35 -2.34 -29.13
C PRO A 255 17.14 -2.49 -28.18
N ILE A 256 16.76 -3.74 -27.97
CA ILE A 256 15.79 -4.16 -26.96
C ILE A 256 16.47 -3.90 -25.60
N GLU A 257 16.38 -2.69 -25.09
CA GLU A 257 16.91 -2.32 -23.77
C GLU A 257 16.04 -2.84 -22.60
N ASP A 258 15.05 -3.69 -22.87
CA ASP A 258 14.03 -4.11 -21.91
C ASP A 258 14.21 -5.54 -21.34
N ASP A 259 15.37 -6.18 -21.53
CA ASP A 259 15.57 -7.54 -20.99
C ASP A 259 15.80 -7.55 -19.46
N LEU A 260 16.23 -6.42 -18.88
CA LEU A 260 16.40 -6.28 -17.41
C LEU A 260 15.10 -5.90 -16.68
N SER A 261 14.04 -5.48 -17.40
CA SER A 261 12.78 -5.08 -16.78
C SER A 261 11.89 -6.28 -16.43
N ILE A 262 12.13 -7.45 -17.02
CA ILE A 262 11.39 -8.70 -16.75
C ILE A 262 11.67 -9.24 -15.33
N GLN A 263 12.88 -9.02 -14.80
CA GLN A 263 13.25 -9.49 -13.44
C GLN A 263 12.78 -8.55 -12.32
N MET A 264 12.17 -7.41 -12.65
CA MET A 264 11.77 -6.39 -11.67
C MET A 264 10.32 -6.56 -11.25
N GLY A 265 10.07 -6.46 -9.93
CA GLY A 265 8.73 -6.41 -9.38
C GLY A 265 7.92 -5.24 -9.95
N ALA A 266 6.59 -5.37 -10.00
CA ALA A 266 5.70 -4.35 -10.56
C ALA A 266 5.89 -2.97 -9.89
N THR A 267 6.13 -2.95 -8.58
CA THR A 267 6.42 -1.71 -7.83
C THR A 267 7.73 -1.05 -8.27
N GLU A 268 8.78 -1.83 -8.45
CA GLU A 268 10.09 -1.36 -8.90
C GLU A 268 10.00 -0.76 -10.32
N ARG A 269 9.23 -1.41 -11.21
CA ARG A 269 8.93 -0.90 -12.56
C ARG A 269 8.17 0.42 -12.51
N ALA A 270 7.13 0.52 -11.68
CA ALA A 270 6.36 1.75 -11.52
C ALA A 270 7.22 2.92 -11.02
N VAL A 271 8.07 2.68 -10.01
CA VAL A 271 9.01 3.70 -9.49
C VAL A 271 10.01 4.11 -10.57
N ARG A 272 10.57 3.16 -11.33
CA ARG A 272 11.52 3.47 -12.42
C ARG A 272 10.85 4.28 -13.53
N HIS A 273 9.63 3.94 -13.92
CA HIS A 273 8.85 4.71 -14.90
C HIS A 273 8.59 6.13 -14.39
N HIS A 274 8.19 6.28 -13.13
CA HIS A 274 8.01 7.58 -12.49
C HIS A 274 9.29 8.43 -12.49
N LEU A 275 10.44 7.85 -12.13
CA LEU A 275 11.74 8.53 -12.17
C LEU A 275 12.16 8.93 -13.59
N ARG A 276 11.81 8.14 -14.61
CA ARG A 276 12.02 8.51 -16.01
C ARG A 276 11.13 9.69 -16.42
N ALA A 277 9.85 9.69 -16.00
CA ALA A 277 8.90 10.75 -16.30
C ALA A 277 9.29 12.10 -15.68
N ILE A 278 9.82 12.09 -14.44
CA ILE A 278 10.31 13.31 -13.78
C ILE A 278 11.54 13.89 -14.51
N GLY A 279 12.40 13.02 -15.04
CA GLY A 279 13.68 13.40 -15.64
C GLY A 279 14.69 13.97 -14.64
N ASN A 280 15.86 14.34 -15.16
CA ASN A 280 16.99 14.87 -14.38
C ASN A 280 17.29 16.32 -14.81
N ALA A 281 16.40 17.25 -14.47
CA ALA A 281 16.65 18.68 -14.72
C ALA A 281 17.71 19.21 -13.73
N ALA A 282 18.71 19.93 -14.23
CA ALA A 282 19.72 20.56 -13.38
C ALA A 282 19.05 21.43 -12.29
N PRO A 283 19.49 21.37 -11.01
CA PRO A 283 20.72 20.75 -10.50
C PRO A 283 20.61 19.27 -10.11
N TRP A 284 19.50 18.59 -10.42
CA TRP A 284 19.23 17.23 -9.95
C TRP A 284 19.91 16.18 -10.81
N THR A 285 20.86 15.48 -10.21
CA THR A 285 21.51 14.27 -10.75
C THR A 285 20.99 13.02 -10.03
N LYS A 286 21.23 11.83 -10.62
CA LYS A 286 20.92 10.54 -9.97
C LYS A 286 21.52 10.47 -8.55
N SER A 287 22.75 10.98 -8.38
CA SER A 287 23.45 11.03 -7.09
C SER A 287 22.83 12.03 -6.10
N ALA A 288 22.43 13.21 -6.58
CA ALA A 288 21.80 14.22 -5.73
C ALA A 288 20.42 13.76 -5.24
N ASP A 289 19.64 13.10 -6.10
CA ASP A 289 18.35 12.50 -5.73
C ASP A 289 18.56 11.40 -4.67
N LEU A 290 19.49 10.47 -4.89
CA LEU A 290 19.79 9.42 -3.91
C LEU A 290 20.20 10.01 -2.55
N GLN A 291 21.10 11.00 -2.56
CA GLN A 291 21.57 11.67 -1.35
C GLN A 291 20.44 12.42 -0.62
N LEU A 292 19.54 13.08 -1.35
CA LEU A 292 18.37 13.75 -0.77
C LEU A 292 17.49 12.74 -0.02
N VAL A 293 17.14 11.63 -0.68
CA VAL A 293 16.25 10.61 -0.10
C VAL A 293 16.90 9.95 1.12
N GLU A 294 18.18 9.57 1.05
CA GLU A 294 18.88 8.94 2.17
C GLU A 294 19.00 9.86 3.40
N MET A 295 19.28 11.15 3.22
CA MET A 295 19.32 12.11 4.33
C MET A 295 17.96 12.31 4.99
N LEU A 296 16.88 12.32 4.20
CA LEU A 296 15.52 12.44 4.73
C LEU A 296 15.11 11.20 5.51
N LEU A 297 15.44 9.99 5.03
CA LEU A 297 15.13 8.74 5.73
C LEU A 297 15.96 8.54 6.99
N ARG A 298 17.19 9.06 7.02
CA ARG A 298 18.00 9.12 8.25
C ARG A 298 17.43 10.09 9.30
N GLY A 299 16.50 10.96 8.90
CA GLY A 299 15.87 11.94 9.78
C GLY A 299 16.68 13.21 10.00
N ASP A 300 17.62 13.55 9.11
CA ASP A 300 18.39 14.81 9.20
C ASP A 300 17.52 16.05 8.97
N GLY A 301 16.38 15.87 8.30
CA GLY A 301 15.46 16.93 7.93
C GLY A 301 15.83 17.60 6.61
N LEU A 302 14.83 18.26 6.00
CA LEU A 302 14.97 18.86 4.67
C LEU A 302 16.04 19.96 4.64
N ASP A 303 16.13 20.78 5.70
CA ASP A 303 17.05 21.92 5.76
C ASP A 303 18.52 21.47 5.73
N ALA A 304 18.85 20.36 6.40
CA ALA A 304 20.19 19.78 6.37
C ALA A 304 20.51 19.15 5.00
N ALA A 305 19.54 18.47 4.38
CA ALA A 305 19.71 17.84 3.08
C ALA A 305 19.93 18.87 1.96
N VAL A 306 19.13 19.93 1.92
CA VAL A 306 19.29 20.99 0.90
C VAL A 306 20.58 21.78 1.08
N ALA A 307 21.02 22.00 2.32
CA ALA A 307 22.31 22.63 2.61
C ALA A 307 23.49 21.79 2.11
N ALA A 308 23.44 20.46 2.30
CA ALA A 308 24.47 19.55 1.79
C ALA A 308 24.53 19.53 0.26
N LEU A 309 23.38 19.58 -0.41
CA LEU A 309 23.26 19.60 -1.86
C LEU A 309 23.44 20.98 -2.51
N LYS A 310 23.59 22.05 -1.70
CA LYS A 310 23.67 23.45 -2.15
C LYS A 310 22.48 23.88 -3.02
N VAL A 311 21.29 23.34 -2.74
CA VAL A 311 20.04 23.72 -3.42
C VAL A 311 19.15 24.55 -2.50
N THR A 312 18.21 25.30 -3.08
CA THR A 312 17.24 26.05 -2.27
C THR A 312 16.28 25.09 -1.56
N ARG A 313 15.75 25.52 -0.41
CA ARG A 313 14.78 24.73 0.37
C ARG A 313 13.53 24.39 -0.44
N GLU A 314 13.05 25.34 -1.24
CA GLU A 314 11.89 25.15 -2.10
C GLU A 314 12.16 24.13 -3.21
N ALA A 315 13.32 24.19 -3.86
CA ALA A 315 13.71 23.20 -4.86
C ALA A 315 13.78 21.79 -4.26
N GLY A 316 14.39 21.63 -3.08
CA GLY A 316 14.44 20.33 -2.40
C GLY A 316 13.07 19.82 -1.97
N LYS A 317 12.18 20.71 -1.51
CA LYS A 317 10.80 20.35 -1.16
C LYS A 317 10.01 19.87 -2.37
N ASN A 318 10.11 20.60 -3.48
CA ASN A 318 9.43 20.25 -4.73
C ASN A 318 9.95 18.92 -5.25
N ARG A 319 11.29 18.78 -5.33
CA ARG A 319 11.91 17.52 -5.77
C ARG A 319 11.51 16.33 -4.90
N TRP A 320 11.45 16.49 -3.58
CA TRP A 320 11.00 15.42 -2.70
C TRP A 320 9.54 15.01 -2.96
N ASN A 321 8.64 15.97 -3.18
CA ASN A 321 7.26 15.67 -3.51
C ASN A 321 7.14 15.00 -4.89
N ASP A 322 7.96 15.41 -5.86
CA ASP A 322 8.01 14.81 -7.18
C ASP A 322 8.51 13.36 -7.09
N LEU A 323 9.63 13.11 -6.38
CA LEU A 323 10.21 11.77 -6.22
C LEU A 323 9.29 10.82 -5.43
N CYS A 324 8.59 11.33 -4.41
CA CYS A 324 7.80 10.52 -3.48
C CYS A 324 6.38 11.09 -3.31
N PRO A 325 5.48 10.87 -4.30
CA PRO A 325 4.10 11.38 -4.23
C PRO A 325 3.33 10.73 -3.07
N ALA A 326 3.53 9.43 -2.85
CA ALA A 326 2.99 8.70 -1.70
C ALA A 326 4.03 8.62 -0.59
N LYS A 327 3.85 9.40 0.49
CA LYS A 327 4.81 9.48 1.62
C LYS A 327 4.68 8.33 2.61
N THR A 328 4.49 7.10 2.12
CA THR A 328 4.45 5.90 2.95
C THR A 328 5.85 5.31 3.12
N ILE A 329 6.10 4.61 4.24
CA ILE A 329 7.42 4.00 4.52
C ILE A 329 7.82 3.04 3.40
N LYS A 330 6.90 2.18 2.96
CA LYS A 330 7.14 1.20 1.90
C LYS A 330 7.52 1.87 0.56
N ALA A 331 6.81 2.93 0.16
CA ALA A 331 7.13 3.66 -1.06
C ALA A 331 8.51 4.33 -1.00
N GLN A 332 8.93 4.77 0.19
CA GLN A 332 10.26 5.34 0.40
C GLN A 332 11.37 4.28 0.32
N GLU A 333 11.15 3.08 0.87
CA GLU A 333 12.08 1.94 0.76
C GLU A 333 12.24 1.49 -0.69
N ASP A 334 11.12 1.32 -1.40
CA ASP A 334 11.11 0.98 -2.84
C ASP A 334 11.85 2.04 -3.66
N LEU A 335 11.66 3.33 -3.37
CA LEU A 335 12.35 4.43 -4.02
C LEU A 335 13.87 4.37 -3.82
N VAL A 336 14.35 4.15 -2.59
CA VAL A 336 15.79 4.04 -2.31
C VAL A 336 16.41 2.87 -3.03
N MET A 337 15.75 1.71 -3.02
CA MET A 337 16.22 0.52 -3.70
C MET A 337 16.42 0.78 -5.20
N VAL A 338 15.44 1.40 -5.85
CA VAL A 338 15.53 1.75 -7.28
C VAL A 338 16.61 2.79 -7.56
N LEU A 339 16.73 3.83 -6.72
CA LEU A 339 17.76 4.86 -6.88
C LEU A 339 19.18 4.29 -6.73
N ARG A 340 19.40 3.38 -5.78
CA ARG A 340 20.70 2.70 -5.60
C ARG A 340 21.06 1.81 -6.79
N LYS A 341 20.08 1.06 -7.31
CA LYS A 341 20.26 0.25 -8.52
C LYS A 341 20.61 1.15 -9.72
N ARG A 342 19.85 2.23 -9.93
CA ARG A 342 20.07 3.21 -11.01
C ARG A 342 21.40 3.97 -10.89
N PHE A 343 21.91 4.17 -9.67
CA PHE A 343 23.22 4.79 -9.43
C PHE A 343 24.37 3.81 -9.74
N SER A 344 24.13 2.51 -9.67
CA SER A 344 25.12 1.47 -9.98
C SER A 344 25.21 1.17 -11.49
N GLU A 345 24.16 1.53 -12.25
CA GLU A 345 24.14 1.45 -13.71
C GLU A 345 25.01 2.60 -14.30
N PRO A 346 26.02 2.31 -15.14
CA PRO A 346 26.81 3.35 -15.80
C PRO A 346 25.92 4.22 -16.70
N ASP A 347 26.18 5.54 -16.72
CA ASP A 347 25.47 6.52 -17.56
C ASP A 347 25.75 6.34 -19.05
#